data_AF-A0A1B9EXI9-F1
#
_entry.id   AF-A0A1B9EXI9-F1
#
_cell.length_a   1.000
_cell.length_b   1.000
_cell.length_c   1.000
_cell.angle_alpha   90.00
_cell.angle_beta   90.00
_cell.angle_gamma   90.00
#
_symmetry.space_group_name_H-M   'P 1'
#
loop_
_entity.id
_entity.type
_entity.pdbx_description
1 polymer ?
#
loop_
_entity_poly.entity_id
_entity_poly.type
_entity_poly.pdbx_seq_one_letter_code
_entity_poly.pdbx_strand_id
1 'polypeptide(L)'
;MRLEAITWERLAGELARYGDGLSAADGGPWLAFGVDGAPAARTGETAERLAEELRLLGRSVLVVPTEGFLRPASLRFEYGKRDPDAYLDGWFDTGALWREVFGPLEAGGSGRVLPTSGTP
;
A
#
# COMPACT_ATOMS: atom_id res chain seq x y z
N MET A 1 -4.38 20.70 -16.91
CA MET A 1 -3.31 20.33 -15.96
C MET A 1 -3.12 21.49 -15.00
N ARG A 2 -3.28 21.27 -13.69
CA ARG A 2 -3.17 22.30 -12.63
C ARG A 2 -1.99 21.91 -11.75
N LEU A 3 -1.05 22.84 -11.54
CA LEU A 3 0.14 22.65 -10.71
C LEU A 3 0.08 23.66 -9.59
N GLU A 4 0.05 23.18 -8.35
CA GLU A 4 0.02 24.00 -7.14
C GLU A 4 1.15 23.55 -6.22
N ALA A 5 1.83 24.49 -5.56
CA ALA A 5 2.77 24.16 -4.51
C ALA A 5 1.98 23.56 -3.34
N ILE A 6 2.32 22.32 -2.95
CA ILE A 6 1.60 21.57 -1.93
C ILE A 6 2.61 20.93 -0.97
N THR A 7 2.30 20.94 0.32
CA THR A 7 3.03 20.15 1.31
C THR A 7 2.47 18.73 1.37
N TRP A 8 3.20 17.79 1.97
CA TRP A 8 2.73 16.41 2.11
C TRP A 8 1.45 16.32 2.95
N GLU A 9 1.31 17.15 3.99
CA GLU A 9 0.11 17.25 4.83
C GLU A 9 -1.10 17.66 4.00
N ARG A 10 -0.94 18.72 3.19
CA ARG A 10 -2.04 19.23 2.38
C ARG A 10 -2.42 18.23 1.28
N LEU A 11 -1.44 17.56 0.68
CA LEU A 11 -1.70 16.51 -0.31
C LEU A 11 -2.51 15.35 0.31
N ALA A 12 -2.12 14.88 1.49
CA ALA A 12 -2.83 13.82 2.19
C ALA A 12 -4.29 14.22 2.48
N GLY A 13 -4.52 15.43 2.98
CA GLY A 13 -5.88 15.92 3.26
C GLY A 13 -6.75 16.11 2.01
N GLU A 14 -6.18 16.55 0.89
CA GLU A 14 -6.92 16.61 -0.39
C GLU A 14 -7.26 15.22 -0.91
N LEU A 15 -6.32 14.27 -0.86
CA LEU A 15 -6.54 12.88 -1.28
C LEU A 15 -7.57 12.18 -0.40
N ALA A 16 -7.55 12.40 0.91
CA ALA A 16 -8.53 11.87 1.85
C ALA A 16 -9.95 12.35 1.50
N ARG A 17 -10.12 13.67 1.29
CA ARG A 17 -11.41 14.26 0.91
C ARG A 17 -11.90 13.76 -0.45
N TYR A 18 -11.00 13.62 -1.42
CA TYR A 18 -11.35 13.05 -2.71
C TYR A 18 -11.80 11.60 -2.56
N GLY A 19 -11.03 10.81 -1.82
CA GLY A 19 -11.28 9.40 -1.53
C GLY A 19 -12.58 9.12 -0.78
N ASP A 20 -12.95 9.99 0.15
CA ASP A 20 -14.16 9.84 0.98
C ASP A 20 -15.46 9.79 0.16
N GLY A 21 -15.45 10.37 -1.04
CA GLY A 21 -16.57 10.36 -1.99
C GLY A 21 -16.55 9.22 -3.01
N LEU A 22 -15.54 8.33 -2.96
CA LEU A 22 -15.38 7.23 -3.91
C LEU A 22 -15.95 5.91 -3.38
N SER A 23 -16.33 5.05 -4.32
CA SER A 23 -16.67 3.65 -4.08
C SER A 23 -15.71 2.75 -4.85
N ALA A 24 -15.52 1.53 -4.37
CA ALA A 24 -14.70 0.54 -5.06
C ALA A 24 -15.28 0.23 -6.46
N ALA A 25 -14.40 0.10 -7.45
CA ALA A 25 -14.82 -0.12 -8.84
C ALA A 25 -15.45 -1.49 -9.08
N ASP A 26 -15.08 -2.49 -8.27
CA ASP A 26 -15.63 -3.85 -8.29
C ASP A 26 -16.94 -3.97 -7.50
N GLY A 27 -17.45 -2.87 -6.94
CA GLY A 27 -18.63 -2.87 -6.06
C GLY A 27 -18.37 -3.49 -4.68
N GLY A 28 -17.11 -3.81 -4.37
CA GLY A 28 -16.69 -4.27 -3.05
C GLY A 28 -16.85 -3.19 -1.98
N PRO A 29 -16.86 -3.58 -0.70
CA PRO A 29 -17.03 -2.62 0.40
C PRO A 29 -15.73 -1.85 0.75
N TRP A 30 -14.63 -2.11 0.04
CA TRP A 30 -13.29 -1.62 0.39
C TRP A 30 -12.70 -0.77 -0.74
N LEU A 31 -12.40 0.49 -0.44
CA LEU A 31 -11.62 1.35 -1.34
C LEU A 31 -10.13 1.17 -1.05
N ALA A 32 -9.34 0.85 -2.09
CA ALA A 32 -7.90 0.67 -1.97
C ALA A 32 -7.13 1.86 -2.57
N PHE A 33 -6.11 2.32 -1.85
CA PHE A 33 -5.16 3.33 -2.33
C PHE A 33 -3.78 2.69 -2.49
N GLY A 34 -3.22 2.78 -3.70
CA GLY A 34 -1.81 2.43 -3.96
C GLY A 34 -0.93 3.67 -3.84
N VAL A 35 0.08 3.62 -2.97
CA VAL A 35 1.11 4.66 -2.85
C VAL A 35 2.45 4.06 -3.28
N ASP A 36 2.90 4.43 -4.48
CA ASP A 36 4.10 3.88 -5.09
C ASP A 36 5.17 4.96 -5.30
N GLY A 37 6.43 4.55 -5.23
CA GLY A 37 7.58 5.42 -5.34
C GLY A 37 8.87 4.72 -4.96
N ALA A 38 9.99 5.28 -5.40
CA ALA A 38 11.31 4.82 -5.00
C ALA A 38 11.47 4.88 -3.46
N PRO A 39 12.33 4.07 -2.84
CA PRO A 39 12.52 4.08 -1.38
C PRO A 39 12.80 5.47 -0.78
N ALA A 40 13.52 6.33 -1.51
CA ALA A 40 13.80 7.71 -1.10
C ALA A 40 12.55 8.61 -1.02
N ALA A 41 11.44 8.22 -1.64
CA ALA A 41 10.16 8.94 -1.57
C ALA A 41 9.42 8.71 -0.25
N ARG A 42 9.86 7.75 0.59
CA ARG A 42 9.29 7.47 1.92
C ARG A 42 7.76 7.31 1.86
N THR A 43 7.28 6.54 0.89
CA THR A 43 5.85 6.35 0.59
C THR A 43 5.03 5.89 1.78
N GLY A 44 5.62 5.12 2.70
CA GLY A 44 4.99 4.72 3.95
C GLY A 44 4.53 5.90 4.81
N GLU A 45 5.28 7.00 4.88
CA GLU A 45 4.86 8.20 5.64
C GLU A 45 3.68 8.91 4.98
N THR A 46 3.67 8.96 3.66
CA THR A 46 2.54 9.53 2.92
C THR A 46 1.29 8.67 3.08
N ALA A 47 1.43 7.34 3.07
CA ALA A 47 0.33 6.41 3.31
C ALA A 47 -0.25 6.55 4.73
N GLU A 48 0.60 6.66 5.76
CA GLU A 48 0.14 6.88 7.14
C GLU A 48 -0.58 8.22 7.31
N ARG A 49 -0.05 9.31 6.73
CA ARG A 49 -0.72 10.62 6.77
C ARG A 49 -2.09 10.59 6.10
N LEU A 50 -2.20 9.93 4.94
CA LEU A 50 -3.49 9.73 4.28
C LEU A 50 -4.45 8.93 5.17
N ALA A 51 -3.96 7.89 5.85
CA ALA A 51 -4.76 7.08 6.75
C ALA A 51 -5.22 7.88 7.99
N GLU A 52 -4.38 8.75 8.55
CA GLU A 52 -4.74 9.66 9.63
C GLU A 52 -5.88 10.61 9.21
N GLU A 53 -5.76 11.26 8.05
CA GLU A 53 -6.79 12.17 7.53
C GLU A 53 -8.13 11.44 7.27
N LEU A 54 -8.09 10.25 6.68
CA LEU A 54 -9.29 9.42 6.48
C LEU A 54 -9.93 8.97 7.81
N ARG A 55 -9.13 8.65 8.83
CA ARG A 55 -9.63 8.32 10.17
C ARG A 55 -10.31 9.53 10.83
N LEU A 56 -9.80 10.74 10.63
CA LEU A 56 -10.46 11.98 11.09
C LEU A 56 -11.82 12.20 10.42
N LEU A 57 -12.00 11.71 9.19
CA LEU A 57 -13.30 11.67 8.50
C LEU A 57 -14.21 10.51 8.95
N GLY A 58 -13.81 9.74 9.97
CA GLY A 58 -14.60 8.64 10.53
C GLY A 58 -14.48 7.31 9.78
N ARG A 59 -13.50 7.17 8.88
CA ARG A 59 -13.26 5.91 8.15
C ARG A 59 -12.36 4.96 8.95
N SER A 60 -12.66 3.67 8.88
CA SER A 60 -11.76 2.62 9.33
C SER A 60 -10.71 2.37 8.24
N VAL A 61 -9.43 2.51 8.58
CA VAL A 61 -8.33 2.44 7.60
C VAL A 61 -7.22 1.53 8.10
N LEU A 62 -6.80 0.61 7.24
CA LEU A 62 -5.63 -0.24 7.41
C LEU A 62 -4.54 0.17 6.40
N VAL A 63 -3.33 0.38 6.90
CA VAL A 63 -2.13 0.58 6.06
C VAL A 63 -1.40 -0.76 5.96
N VAL A 64 -1.02 -1.13 4.73
CA VAL A 64 -0.31 -2.39 4.45
C VAL A 64 1.02 -2.07 3.77
N PRO A 65 2.15 -2.11 4.50
CA PRO A 65 3.48 -1.95 3.90
C PRO A 65 3.83 -3.18 3.06
N THR A 66 4.32 -2.98 1.84
CA THR A 66 4.76 -4.09 0.97
C THR A 66 6.05 -4.73 1.49
N GLU A 67 6.81 -4.02 2.34
CA GLU A 67 8.01 -4.50 3.01
C GLU A 67 7.77 -5.76 3.85
N GLY A 68 6.56 -5.92 4.41
CA GLY A 68 6.17 -7.13 5.12
C GLY A 68 6.17 -8.38 4.24
N PHE A 69 6.12 -8.21 2.92
CA PHE A 69 6.12 -9.27 1.92
C PHE A 69 7.51 -9.47 1.27
N LEU A 70 8.57 -8.88 1.82
CA LEU A 70 9.93 -9.17 1.37
C LEU A 70 10.27 -10.64 1.60
N ARG A 71 10.79 -11.30 0.56
CA ARG A 71 11.35 -12.64 0.70
C ARG A 71 12.58 -12.62 1.62
N PRO A 72 12.91 -13.74 2.29
CA PRO A 72 14.14 -13.89 3.04
C PRO A 72 15.36 -13.46 2.22
N ALA A 73 16.35 -12.88 2.90
CA ALA A 73 17.57 -12.38 2.25
C ALA A 73 18.29 -13.45 1.39
N SER A 74 18.21 -14.73 1.78
CA SER A 74 18.73 -15.85 1.00
C SER A 74 18.10 -15.96 -0.39
N LEU A 75 16.79 -15.72 -0.51
CA LEU A 75 16.08 -15.73 -1.79
C LEU A 75 16.30 -14.42 -2.56
N ARG A 76 16.35 -13.27 -1.87
CA ARG A 76 16.55 -11.97 -2.53
C ARG A 76 17.93 -11.80 -3.16
N PHE A 77 18.93 -12.47 -2.61
CA PHE A 77 20.32 -12.32 -3.03
C PHE A 77 20.91 -13.58 -3.69
N GLU A 78 20.06 -14.54 -4.06
CA GLU A 78 20.47 -15.79 -4.73
C GLU A 78 21.34 -15.52 -5.97
N TYR A 79 20.93 -14.55 -6.79
CA TYR A 79 21.63 -14.14 -8.01
C TYR A 79 22.57 -12.92 -7.81
N GLY A 80 22.76 -12.50 -6.55
CA GLY A 80 23.64 -11.39 -6.17
C GLY A 80 22.90 -10.08 -5.87
N LYS A 81 23.48 -9.26 -4.97
CA LYS A 81 22.87 -8.02 -4.44
C LYS A 81 22.64 -6.90 -5.47
N ARG A 82 23.18 -7.03 -6.68
CA ARG A 82 23.16 -5.99 -7.72
C ARG A 82 22.40 -6.43 -8.96
N ASP A 83 21.72 -7.57 -8.91
CA ASP A 83 20.87 -8.02 -10.01
C ASP A 83 19.57 -7.18 -10.03
N PRO A 84 19.35 -6.34 -11.07
CA PRO A 84 18.16 -5.50 -11.17
C PRO A 84 16.90 -6.31 -11.49
N ASP A 85 17.02 -7.46 -12.16
CA ASP A 85 15.88 -8.31 -12.51
C ASP A 85 15.38 -9.03 -11.25
N ALA A 86 16.30 -9.48 -10.40
CA ALA A 86 15.97 -10.02 -9.08
C ALA A 86 15.24 -9.00 -8.21
N TYR A 87 15.62 -7.71 -8.27
CA TYR A 87 14.93 -6.63 -7.56
C TYR A 87 13.49 -6.45 -8.03
N LEU A 88 13.24 -6.52 -9.34
CA LEU A 88 11.93 -6.32 -9.93
C LEU A 88 10.97 -7.49 -9.66
N ASP A 89 11.44 -8.72 -9.89
CA ASP A 89 10.55 -9.90 -9.95
C ASP A 89 10.70 -10.84 -8.74
N GLY A 90 11.82 -10.74 -8.02
CA GLY A 90 12.23 -11.76 -7.05
C GLY A 90 12.18 -11.33 -5.59
N TRP A 91 12.08 -10.03 -5.30
CA TRP A 91 12.25 -9.54 -3.93
C TRP A 91 11.00 -9.66 -3.05
N PHE A 92 9.83 -9.57 -3.65
CA PHE A 92 8.56 -9.62 -2.93
C PHE A 92 7.82 -10.95 -3.18
N ASP A 93 7.17 -11.48 -2.16
CA ASP A 93 6.17 -12.54 -2.31
C ASP A 93 4.82 -11.92 -2.70
N THR A 94 4.70 -11.58 -3.99
CA THR A 94 3.45 -11.07 -4.56
C THR A 94 2.31 -12.09 -4.43
N GLY A 95 2.62 -13.38 -4.44
CA GLY A 95 1.63 -14.44 -4.20
C GLY A 95 1.03 -14.36 -2.79
N ALA A 96 1.85 -14.15 -1.76
CA ALA A 96 1.37 -13.89 -0.41
C ALA A 96 0.55 -12.61 -0.34
N LEU A 97 1.00 -11.50 -0.96
CA LEU A 97 0.25 -10.25 -1.00
C LEU A 97 -1.16 -10.42 -1.60
N TRP A 98 -1.27 -11.17 -2.69
CA TRP A 98 -2.57 -11.50 -3.29
C TRP A 98 -3.44 -12.37 -2.38
N ARG A 99 -2.88 -13.44 -1.80
CA ARG A 99 -3.64 -14.38 -0.96
C ARG A 99 -4.08 -13.76 0.36
N GLU A 100 -3.26 -12.88 0.94
CA GLU A 100 -3.41 -12.41 2.33
C GLU A 100 -4.02 -11.01 2.43
N VAL A 101 -3.98 -10.23 1.35
CA VAL A 101 -4.47 -8.84 1.34
C VAL A 101 -5.48 -8.60 0.23
N PHE A 102 -5.09 -8.72 -1.04
CA PHE A 102 -5.98 -8.33 -2.13
C PHE A 102 -7.19 -9.25 -2.27
N GLY A 103 -6.99 -10.57 -2.33
CA GLY A 103 -8.08 -11.55 -2.46
C GLY A 103 -9.15 -11.43 -1.36
N PRO A 104 -8.79 -11.31 -0.07
CA PRO A 104 -9.76 -11.03 1.00
C PRO A 104 -10.55 -9.74 0.83
N LEU A 105 -10.04 -8.74 0.10
CA LEU A 105 -10.66 -7.43 -0.11
C LEU A 105 -11.42 -7.32 -1.45
N GLU A 106 -11.39 -8.33 -2.31
CA GLU A 106 -12.23 -8.35 -3.52
C GLU A 106 -13.72 -8.47 -3.17
N ALA A 107 -14.59 -8.11 -4.11
CA ALA A 107 -16.03 -8.36 -4.00
C ALA A 107 -16.34 -9.84 -3.70
N GLY A 108 -17.01 -10.10 -2.56
CA GLY A 108 -17.30 -11.46 -2.08
C GLY A 108 -16.15 -12.12 -1.30
N GLY A 109 -15.03 -11.42 -1.11
CA GLY A 109 -13.93 -11.82 -0.24
C GLY A 109 -14.31 -11.82 1.24
N SER A 110 -13.43 -12.38 2.07
CA SER A 110 -13.69 -12.58 3.51
C SER A 110 -13.64 -11.28 4.32
N GLY A 111 -13.02 -10.22 3.80
CA GLY A 111 -12.68 -8.99 4.52
C GLY A 111 -11.61 -9.19 5.62
N ARG A 112 -11.04 -10.39 5.77
CA ARG A 112 -10.06 -10.71 6.80
C ARG A 112 -8.67 -10.78 6.18
N VAL A 113 -7.93 -9.70 6.33
CA VAL A 113 -6.56 -9.57 5.84
C VAL A 113 -5.55 -10.01 6.88
N LEU A 114 -4.42 -10.52 6.41
CA LEU A 114 -3.24 -10.83 7.22
C LEU A 114 -2.09 -9.90 6.79
N PRO A 115 -2.09 -8.64 7.26
CA PRO A 115 -0.94 -7.78 7.07
C PRO A 115 0.20 -8.42 7.87
N THR A 116 1.25 -8.82 7.17
CA THR A 116 2.32 -9.67 7.71
C THR A 116 2.90 -9.08 9.00
N SER A 117 3.38 -9.96 9.88
CA SER A 117 4.05 -9.62 11.13
C SER A 117 5.50 -9.19 10.87
N GLY A 118 5.70 -8.08 10.15
CA GLY A 118 7.00 -7.44 10.01
C GLY A 118 7.04 -6.18 10.86
N THR A 119 7.69 -6.23 12.03
CA THR A 119 8.11 -5.00 12.72
C THR A 119 9.01 -4.20 11.77
N PRO A 120 8.89 -2.86 11.69
CA PRO A 120 9.80 -2.04 10.87
C PRO A 120 11.28 -2.24 11.23
#